data_AF-A0A956AS13-F1
#
_entry.id   AF-A0A956AS13-F1
#
_cell.length_a   1.000
_cell.length_b   1.000
_cell.length_c   1.000
_cell.angle_alpha   90.00
_cell.angle_beta   90.00
_cell.angle_gamma   90.00
#
_symmetry.space_group_name_H-M   'P 1'
#
loop_
_entity.id
_entity.type
_entity.pdbx_description
1 polymer ?
#
loop_
_entity_poly.entity_id
_entity_poly.type
_entity_poly.pdbx_seq_one_letter_code
_entity_poly.pdbx_strand_id
1 'polypeptide(L)'
;MNRAWWAALALIAPMAAHAEEASAAAPTETPDWTLQVDPLTTALGFVHVQVERVLTPDFSVYVGPSLRLFSGLLGDEDYLGLGAEAGVRWFVQSSAPTGWWAEVRGVGAHLSTPDDETAWGGYVSALGGYTAIFGGWFVLSGGVGVQYLHYRVAGLGPVGVLPAAHTTIGVAF
;
A
#
# COMPACT_ATOMS: atom_id res chain seq x y z
N MET A 1 -13.50 43.31 -55.71
CA MET A 1 -13.71 42.67 -54.40
C MET A 1 -13.33 41.19 -54.47
N ASN A 2 -12.14 40.91 -53.93
CA ASN A 2 -11.63 39.76 -53.19
C ASN A 2 -11.84 38.31 -53.69
N ARG A 3 -10.76 37.80 -54.27
CA ARG A 3 -10.29 36.40 -54.26
C ARG A 3 -9.81 36.03 -52.83
N ALA A 4 -10.01 34.77 -52.40
CA ALA A 4 -9.09 33.98 -51.54
C ALA A 4 -9.84 33.01 -50.58
N TRP A 5 -10.21 31.81 -51.04
CA TRP A 5 -10.72 30.74 -50.14
C TRP A 5 -10.32 29.32 -50.62
N TRP A 6 -9.06 29.10 -51.00
CA TRP A 6 -8.59 27.75 -51.42
C TRP A 6 -7.25 27.27 -50.83
N ALA A 7 -6.75 27.88 -49.74
CA ALA A 7 -5.48 27.47 -49.15
C ALA A 7 -5.64 27.13 -47.66
N ALA A 8 -6.28 25.99 -47.35
CA ALA A 8 -6.27 25.44 -45.99
C ALA A 8 -6.41 23.90 -45.97
N LEU A 9 -5.78 23.19 -46.91
CA LEU A 9 -5.85 21.73 -46.96
C LEU A 9 -4.51 21.03 -47.23
N ALA A 10 -3.38 21.66 -46.90
CA ALA A 10 -2.04 21.11 -47.13
C ALA A 10 -1.13 21.13 -45.88
N LEU A 11 -1.69 21.16 -44.67
CA LEU A 11 -0.89 21.23 -43.43
C LEU A 11 -1.20 20.14 -42.39
N ILE A 12 -2.00 19.12 -42.71
CA ILE A 12 -2.28 18.01 -41.77
C ILE A 12 -1.53 16.72 -42.16
N ALA A 13 -0.94 16.64 -43.36
CA ALA A 13 -0.44 15.37 -43.88
C ALA A 13 0.92 14.86 -43.33
N PRO A 14 1.89 15.65 -42.82
CA PRO A 14 3.16 15.07 -42.39
C PRO A 14 3.20 14.61 -40.91
N MET A 15 2.23 14.98 -40.06
CA MET A 15 2.23 14.54 -38.65
C MET A 15 1.65 13.14 -38.43
N ALA A 16 0.91 12.57 -39.39
CA ALA A 16 0.41 11.20 -39.25
C ALA A 16 1.51 10.15 -39.46
N ALA A 17 2.55 10.47 -40.23
CA ALA A 17 3.57 9.49 -40.61
C ALA A 17 4.64 9.22 -39.54
N HIS A 18 4.74 10.05 -38.48
CA HIS A 18 5.68 9.84 -37.37
C HIS A 18 5.00 9.28 -36.09
N ALA A 19 3.67 9.14 -36.09
CA ALA A 19 2.95 8.60 -34.92
C ALA A 19 2.92 7.06 -34.90
N GLU A 20 3.24 6.41 -36.02
CA GLU A 20 3.11 4.95 -36.16
C GLU A 20 4.38 4.18 -35.74
N GLU A 21 5.52 4.87 -35.57
CA GLU A 21 6.83 4.22 -35.35
C GLU A 21 7.28 4.16 -33.87
N ALA A 22 6.39 4.52 -32.92
CA ALA A 22 6.65 4.41 -31.49
C ALA A 22 5.77 3.36 -30.79
N SER A 23 5.23 2.38 -31.53
CA SER A 23 4.34 1.35 -30.98
C SER A 23 5.02 -0.03 -30.93
N ALA A 24 6.15 -0.08 -30.23
CA ALA A 24 6.57 -1.29 -29.54
C ALA A 24 7.05 -0.87 -28.15
N ALA A 25 6.11 -0.47 -27.28
CA ALA A 25 6.39 -0.38 -25.87
C ALA A 25 6.99 -1.72 -25.45
N ALA A 26 8.24 -1.70 -24.97
CA ALA A 26 8.86 -2.89 -24.43
C ALA A 26 7.89 -3.51 -23.41
N PRO A 27 7.75 -4.85 -23.37
CA PRO A 27 6.92 -5.49 -22.36
C PRO A 27 7.39 -4.95 -21.01
N THR A 28 6.52 -4.21 -20.33
CA THR A 28 6.83 -3.68 -19.01
C THR A 28 6.85 -4.91 -18.12
N GLU A 29 8.05 -5.35 -17.73
CA GLU A 29 8.20 -6.46 -16.80
C GLU A 29 7.31 -6.19 -15.59
N THR A 30 6.56 -7.20 -15.17
CA THR A 30 5.74 -7.07 -13.97
C THR A 30 6.70 -6.88 -12.81
N PRO A 31 6.58 -5.79 -12.03
CA PRO A 31 7.51 -5.54 -10.94
C PRO A 31 7.35 -6.63 -9.89
N ASP A 32 8.47 -7.11 -9.38
CA ASP A 32 8.45 -8.17 -8.37
C ASP A 32 8.53 -7.61 -6.95
N TRP A 33 8.98 -6.37 -6.78
CA TRP A 33 9.11 -5.72 -5.48
C TRP A 33 8.20 -4.51 -5.39
N THR A 34 7.67 -4.26 -4.19
CA THR A 34 7.08 -2.97 -3.85
C THR A 34 7.62 -2.45 -2.52
N LEU A 35 7.70 -1.13 -2.40
CA LEU A 35 7.95 -0.41 -1.15
C LEU A 35 6.76 0.50 -0.89
N GLN A 36 6.08 0.30 0.22
CA GLN A 36 4.81 0.96 0.51
C GLN A 36 4.79 1.53 1.92
N VAL A 37 3.95 2.55 2.12
CA VAL A 37 3.60 3.10 3.44
C VAL A 37 2.09 3.13 3.60
N ASP A 38 1.61 2.98 4.84
CA ASP A 38 0.18 3.03 5.16
C ASP A 38 -0.23 4.39 5.76
N PRO A 39 -0.80 5.30 4.94
CA PRO A 39 -1.20 6.61 5.43
C PRO A 39 -2.42 6.55 6.36
N LEU A 40 -3.29 5.56 6.23
CA LEU A 40 -4.47 5.43 7.10
C LEU A 40 -4.05 5.07 8.52
N THR A 41 -3.19 4.07 8.69
CA THR A 41 -2.67 3.72 10.02
C THR A 41 -1.77 4.82 10.56
N THR A 42 -1.06 5.56 9.69
CA THR A 42 -0.26 6.72 10.09
C THR A 42 -1.15 7.77 10.74
N ALA A 43 -2.33 8.06 10.18
CA ALA A 43 -3.30 8.97 10.80
C ALA A 43 -3.82 8.47 12.15
N LEU A 44 -3.70 7.17 12.43
CA LEU A 44 -4.05 6.53 13.69
C LEU A 44 -2.86 6.39 14.67
N GLY A 45 -1.69 6.96 14.34
CA GLY A 45 -0.50 6.93 15.19
C GLY A 45 0.52 5.84 14.84
N PHE A 46 0.24 5.01 13.84
CA PHE A 46 1.04 3.85 13.46
C PHE A 46 1.71 4.04 12.09
N VAL A 47 3.03 4.15 12.08
CA VAL A 47 3.83 4.19 10.86
C VAL A 47 4.24 2.77 10.48
N HIS A 48 3.85 2.37 9.27
CA HIS A 48 4.21 1.10 8.66
C HIS A 48 4.97 1.35 7.37
N VAL A 49 6.14 0.73 7.24
CA VAL A 49 6.89 0.68 5.98
C VAL A 49 6.93 -0.78 5.57
N GLN A 50 6.45 -1.11 4.39
CA GLN A 50 6.29 -2.47 3.92
C GLN A 50 7.14 -2.69 2.68
N VAL A 51 8.01 -3.68 2.72
CA VAL A 51 8.71 -4.19 1.53
C VAL A 51 8.05 -5.50 1.15
N GLU A 52 7.44 -5.54 -0.02
CA GLU A 52 6.74 -6.71 -0.56
C GLU A 52 7.59 -7.35 -1.66
N ARG A 53 7.58 -8.69 -1.70
CA ARG A 53 8.16 -9.50 -2.78
C ARG A 53 7.13 -10.47 -3.31
N VAL A 54 6.96 -10.47 -4.63
CA VAL A 54 6.26 -11.52 -5.37
C VAL A 54 7.06 -12.84 -5.27
N LEU A 55 6.41 -13.89 -4.78
CA LEU A 55 6.98 -15.23 -4.70
C LEU A 55 6.53 -16.09 -5.89
N THR A 56 5.26 -15.95 -6.27
CA THR A 56 4.61 -16.60 -7.40
C THR A 56 3.56 -15.64 -7.98
N PRO A 57 3.01 -15.90 -9.17
CA PRO A 57 1.90 -15.09 -9.69
C PRO A 57 0.69 -14.99 -8.74
N ASP A 58 0.51 -15.97 -7.85
CA ASP A 58 -0.59 -16.03 -6.89
C ASP A 58 -0.25 -15.48 -5.50
N PHE A 59 1.02 -15.33 -5.16
CA PHE A 59 1.43 -15.06 -3.78
C PHE A 59 2.55 -14.02 -3.69
N SER A 60 2.39 -13.10 -2.75
CA SER A 60 3.46 -12.23 -2.28
C SER A 60 3.56 -12.25 -0.76
N VAL A 61 4.73 -11.86 -0.27
CA VAL A 61 4.99 -11.67 1.15
C VAL A 61 5.55 -10.27 1.36
N TYR A 62 5.21 -9.64 2.47
CA TYR A 62 5.83 -8.40 2.86
C TYR A 62 6.26 -8.42 4.31
N VAL A 63 7.26 -7.59 4.60
CA VAL A 63 7.79 -7.36 5.93
C VAL A 63 8.20 -5.90 6.09
N GLY A 64 8.22 -5.42 7.31
CA GLY A 64 8.92 -4.17 7.60
C GLY A 64 8.64 -3.62 8.99
N PRO A 65 9.21 -2.45 9.32
CA PRO A 65 9.06 -1.85 10.64
C PRO A 65 7.63 -1.37 10.87
N SER A 66 7.18 -1.52 12.12
CA SER A 66 5.95 -0.94 12.65
C SER A 66 6.30 -0.06 13.84
N LEU A 67 5.89 1.21 13.79
CA LEU A 67 6.19 2.18 14.83
C LEU A 67 4.89 2.85 15.28
N ARG A 68 4.67 2.95 16.60
CA ARG A 68 3.66 3.83 17.18
C ARG A 68 4.36 5.02 17.80
N LEU A 69 4.21 6.19 17.18
CA LEU A 69 5.04 7.36 17.49
C LEU A 69 4.28 8.53 18.12
N PHE A 70 2.95 8.57 17.94
CA PHE A 70 2.11 9.68 18.39
C PHE A 70 0.66 9.23 18.61
N SER A 71 -0.10 10.01 19.37
CA SER A 71 -1.56 9.86 19.50
C SER A 71 -2.24 10.05 18.16
N GLY A 72 -3.05 9.07 17.73
CA GLY A 72 -3.83 9.16 16.51
C GLY A 72 -5.02 10.12 16.62
N LEU A 73 -5.69 10.38 15.50
CA LEU A 73 -6.86 11.28 15.45
C LEU A 73 -8.06 10.83 16.32
N LEU A 74 -8.07 9.59 16.79
CA LEU A 74 -9.22 8.97 17.47
C LEU A 74 -9.04 8.77 18.98
N GLY A 75 -7.91 9.19 19.56
CA GLY A 75 -7.68 9.04 20.99
C GLY A 75 -6.36 9.65 21.43
N ASP A 76 -6.31 10.03 22.72
CA ASP A 76 -5.11 10.56 23.34
C ASP A 76 -4.53 9.50 24.28
N GLU A 77 -3.59 8.71 23.74
CA GLU A 77 -2.99 7.57 24.43
C GLU A 77 -1.47 7.68 24.34
N ASP A 78 -0.86 8.14 25.43
CA ASP A 78 0.57 8.44 25.51
C ASP A 78 1.40 7.17 25.78
N TYR A 79 1.70 6.43 24.71
CA TYR A 79 2.68 5.35 24.72
C TYR A 79 3.33 5.19 23.35
N LEU A 80 4.57 4.72 23.33
CA LEU A 80 5.33 4.44 22.12
C LEU A 80 5.32 2.94 21.84
N GLY A 81 5.56 2.59 20.57
CA GLY A 81 5.66 1.21 20.13
C GLY A 81 6.72 1.04 19.07
N LEU A 82 7.61 0.06 19.24
CA LEU A 82 8.64 -0.31 18.26
C LEU A 82 8.51 -1.78 17.92
N GLY A 83 8.30 -2.09 16.65
CA GLY A 83 7.94 -3.42 16.24
C GLY A 83 8.19 -3.72 14.77
N ALA A 84 7.64 -4.85 14.36
CA ALA A 84 7.67 -5.33 12.99
C ALA A 84 6.30 -5.82 12.57
N GLU A 85 6.05 -5.70 11.27
CA GLU A 85 4.90 -6.23 10.56
C GLU A 85 5.37 -7.28 9.55
N ALA A 86 4.57 -8.31 9.37
CA ALA A 86 4.70 -9.25 8.26
C ALA A 86 3.32 -9.68 7.77
N GLY A 87 3.21 -9.92 6.47
CA GLY A 87 1.97 -10.41 5.87
C GLY A 87 2.18 -11.23 4.61
N VAL A 88 1.14 -11.98 4.26
CA VAL A 88 1.07 -12.79 3.04
C VAL A 88 -0.18 -12.39 2.29
N ARG A 89 -0.05 -12.11 0.99
CA ARG A 89 -1.18 -11.86 0.08
C ARG A 89 -1.34 -13.02 -0.88
N TRP A 90 -2.58 -13.43 -1.07
CA TRP A 90 -3.02 -14.31 -2.16
C TRP A 90 -3.79 -13.50 -3.19
N PHE A 91 -3.37 -13.54 -4.45
CA PHE A 91 -3.98 -12.82 -5.57
C PHE A 91 -4.92 -13.74 -6.34
N VAL A 92 -6.17 -13.31 -6.50
CA VAL A 92 -7.25 -14.14 -7.06
C VAL A 92 -7.04 -14.48 -8.54
N GLN A 93 -6.31 -13.62 -9.27
CA GLN A 93 -6.18 -13.69 -10.73
C GLN A 93 -4.75 -13.99 -11.19
N SER A 94 -3.91 -14.56 -10.32
CA SER A 94 -2.51 -14.89 -10.65
C SER A 94 -1.73 -13.69 -11.22
N SER A 95 -1.97 -12.51 -10.65
CA SER A 95 -1.49 -11.21 -11.17
C SER A 95 -0.65 -10.44 -10.15
N ALA A 96 -0.10 -11.11 -9.14
CA ALA A 96 0.74 -10.50 -8.12
C ALA A 96 1.85 -9.62 -8.78
N PRO A 97 2.09 -8.40 -8.28
CA PRO A 97 1.53 -7.78 -7.07
C PRO A 97 0.28 -6.91 -7.33
N THR A 98 -0.37 -7.04 -8.49
CA THR A 98 -1.56 -6.24 -8.89
C THR A 98 -2.84 -7.08 -8.83
N GLY A 99 -3.98 -6.44 -8.61
CA GLY A 99 -5.30 -7.08 -8.68
C GLY A 99 -5.94 -7.32 -7.32
N TRP A 100 -7.00 -8.12 -7.31
CA TRP A 100 -7.73 -8.47 -6.09
C TRP A 100 -6.93 -9.46 -5.25
N TRP A 101 -6.89 -9.22 -3.94
CA TRP A 101 -6.13 -10.04 -3.01
C TRP A 101 -6.91 -10.35 -1.73
N ALA A 102 -6.54 -11.45 -1.08
CA ALA A 102 -6.82 -11.73 0.32
C ALA A 102 -5.50 -11.75 1.10
N GLU A 103 -5.49 -11.19 2.31
CA GLU A 103 -4.28 -11.02 3.11
C GLU A 103 -4.49 -11.55 4.53
N VAL A 104 -3.44 -12.17 5.07
CA VAL A 104 -3.26 -12.31 6.51
C VAL A 104 -1.97 -11.61 6.90
N ARG A 105 -2.06 -10.74 7.91
CA ARG A 105 -0.90 -10.01 8.45
C ARG A 105 -0.88 -10.01 9.97
N GLY A 106 0.31 -9.83 10.51
CA GLY A 106 0.55 -9.72 11.94
C GLY A 106 1.55 -8.62 12.25
N VAL A 107 1.32 -7.94 13.38
CA VAL A 107 2.20 -6.94 13.96
C VAL A 107 2.55 -7.35 15.38
N GLY A 108 3.83 -7.27 15.71
CA GLY A 108 4.32 -7.39 17.08
C GLY A 108 5.20 -6.20 17.41
N ALA A 109 4.99 -5.59 18.57
CA ALA A 109 5.72 -4.41 19.01
C ALA A 109 6.00 -4.45 20.51
N HIS A 110 7.15 -3.89 20.89
CA HIS A 110 7.46 -3.55 22.26
C HIS A 110 6.90 -2.16 22.56
N LEU A 111 6.08 -2.07 23.61
CA LEU A 111 5.35 -0.87 24.01
C LEU A 111 5.99 -0.26 25.26
N SER A 112 6.01 1.06 25.34
CA SER A 112 6.56 1.79 26.50
C SER A 112 5.76 3.06 26.79
N THR A 113 5.47 3.32 28.06
CA THR A 113 4.87 4.59 28.53
C THR A 113 5.95 5.58 29.01
N PRO A 114 5.60 6.86 29.22
CA PRO A 114 6.50 7.84 29.85
C PRO A 114 6.94 7.48 31.27
N ASP A 115 6.15 6.65 31.98
CA ASP A 115 6.42 6.19 33.34
C ASP A 115 7.24 4.87 33.37
N ASP A 116 7.93 4.53 32.28
CA ASP A 116 8.76 3.34 32.11
C ASP A 116 8.03 1.98 32.21
N GLU A 117 6.69 1.96 32.12
CA GLU A 117 5.95 0.71 32.00
C GLU A 117 6.10 0.14 30.58
N THR A 118 6.38 -1.16 30.47
CA THR A 118 6.57 -1.83 29.18
C THR A 118 5.74 -3.09 29.03
N ALA A 119 5.37 -3.41 27.79
CA ALA A 119 4.65 -4.63 27.46
C ALA A 119 4.92 -5.06 26.02
N TRP A 120 4.62 -6.31 25.69
CA TRP A 120 4.50 -6.73 24.30
C TRP A 120 3.06 -6.58 23.85
N GLY A 121 2.88 -5.95 22.70
CA GLY A 121 1.58 -5.78 22.06
C GLY A 121 1.63 -6.17 20.59
N GLY A 122 0.46 -6.37 20.01
CA GLY A 122 0.36 -6.75 18.61
C GLY A 122 -1.06 -6.88 18.13
N TYR A 123 -1.20 -7.20 16.85
CA TYR A 123 -2.46 -7.58 16.26
C TYR A 123 -2.27 -8.56 15.11
N VAL A 124 -3.32 -9.30 14.80
CA VAL A 124 -3.42 -10.12 13.60
C VAL A 124 -4.69 -9.70 12.87
N SER A 125 -4.62 -9.62 11.54
CA SER A 125 -5.75 -9.24 10.72
C SER A 125 -5.86 -10.08 9.46
N ALA A 126 -7.11 -10.29 9.04
CA ALA A 126 -7.46 -10.89 7.76
C ALA A 126 -8.23 -9.86 6.94
N LEU A 127 -7.76 -9.57 5.72
CA LEU A 127 -8.31 -8.52 4.86
C LEU A 127 -8.56 -9.03 3.45
N GLY A 128 -9.48 -8.38 2.75
CA GLY A 128 -9.61 -8.45 1.30
C GLY A 128 -9.44 -7.06 0.70
N GLY A 129 -8.81 -6.98 -0.46
CA GLY A 129 -8.48 -5.69 -1.06
C GLY A 129 -8.08 -5.77 -2.52
N TYR A 130 -7.56 -4.65 -3.01
CA TYR A 130 -7.11 -4.48 -4.38
C TYR A 130 -5.84 -3.63 -4.44
N THR A 131 -4.89 -4.05 -5.27
CA THR A 131 -3.68 -3.27 -5.61
C THR A 131 -3.73 -2.84 -7.08
N ALA A 132 -3.47 -1.56 -7.34
CA ALA A 132 -3.24 -0.98 -8.66
C ALA A 132 -1.80 -0.47 -8.77
N ILE A 133 -1.18 -0.71 -9.93
CA ILE A 133 0.14 -0.16 -10.27
C ILE A 133 0.00 0.71 -11.53
N PHE A 134 0.31 2.00 -11.41
CA PHE A 134 0.21 2.98 -12.49
C PHE A 134 1.59 3.27 -13.07
N GLY A 135 1.67 3.30 -14.41
CA GLY A 135 2.92 3.58 -15.12
C GLY A 135 4.04 2.56 -14.85
N GLY A 136 3.70 1.37 -14.33
CA GLY A 136 4.67 0.33 -13.97
C GLY A 136 5.43 0.56 -12.65
N TRP A 137 5.20 1.68 -11.95
CA TRP A 137 5.96 2.01 -10.74
C TRP A 137 5.11 2.53 -9.58
N PHE A 138 4.04 3.30 -9.81
CA PHE A 138 3.31 3.92 -8.71
C PHE A 138 2.26 2.97 -8.15
N VAL A 139 2.35 2.62 -6.87
CA VAL A 139 1.46 1.64 -6.22
C VAL A 139 0.40 2.33 -5.39
N LEU A 140 -0.84 1.89 -5.55
CA LEU A 140 -1.96 2.21 -4.68
C LEU A 140 -2.66 0.91 -4.29
N SER A 141 -2.74 0.61 -3.00
CA SER A 141 -3.47 -0.55 -2.49
C SER A 141 -4.46 -0.14 -1.41
N GLY A 142 -5.53 -0.92 -1.28
CA GLY A 142 -6.49 -0.74 -0.21
C GLY A 142 -7.24 -2.02 0.09
N GLY A 143 -7.59 -2.23 1.35
CA GLY A 143 -8.35 -3.39 1.79
C GLY A 143 -9.10 -3.15 3.09
N VAL A 144 -10.07 -4.01 3.33
CA VAL A 144 -10.90 -4.00 4.54
C VAL A 144 -11.07 -5.42 5.06
N GLY A 145 -11.34 -5.55 6.34
CA GLY A 145 -11.54 -6.86 6.95
C GLY A 145 -11.74 -6.79 8.44
N VAL A 146 -11.15 -7.75 9.14
CA VAL A 146 -11.26 -7.89 10.60
C VAL A 146 -9.89 -8.08 11.21
N GLN A 147 -9.73 -7.60 12.43
CA GLN A 147 -8.51 -7.76 13.20
C GLN A 147 -8.80 -8.12 14.64
N TYR A 148 -7.89 -8.87 15.24
CA TYR A 148 -7.81 -9.06 16.68
C TYR A 148 -6.60 -8.29 17.20
N LEU A 149 -6.85 -7.35 18.11
CA LEU A 149 -5.83 -6.53 18.77
C LEU A 149 -5.58 -7.01 20.18
N HIS A 150 -4.32 -7.07 20.54
CA HIS A 150 -3.84 -7.07 21.91
C HIS A 150 -2.67 -6.09 21.99
N TYR A 151 -2.97 -4.80 21.89
CA TYR A 151 -1.96 -3.75 21.78
C TYR A 151 -2.02 -2.85 23.02
N ARG A 152 -1.65 -3.42 24.17
CA ARG A 152 -1.93 -2.82 25.48
C ARG A 152 -0.69 -2.71 26.37
N VAL A 153 -0.52 -1.58 27.03
CA VAL A 153 0.52 -1.32 28.05
C VAL A 153 -0.06 -0.41 29.14
N ALA A 154 0.22 -0.66 30.42
CA ALA A 154 -0.28 0.14 31.54
C ALA A 154 -1.81 0.39 31.54
N GLY A 155 -2.59 -0.53 30.97
CA GLY A 155 -4.03 -0.35 30.81
C GLY A 155 -4.47 0.49 29.61
N LEU A 156 -3.55 1.16 28.91
CA LEU A 156 -3.76 1.94 27.68
C LEU A 156 -3.71 1.04 26.43
N GLY A 157 -4.44 1.41 25.38
CA GLY A 157 -4.41 0.74 24.09
C GLY A 157 -5.58 -0.22 23.83
N PRO A 158 -5.83 -0.55 22.55
CA PRO A 158 -6.98 -1.34 22.13
C PRO A 158 -6.80 -2.84 22.40
N VAL A 159 -7.91 -3.49 22.75
CA VAL A 159 -8.03 -4.94 22.85
C VAL A 159 -9.35 -5.42 22.27
N GLY A 160 -9.32 -6.51 21.53
CA GLY A 160 -10.51 -7.21 21.04
C GLY A 160 -10.59 -7.32 19.52
N VAL A 161 -11.74 -7.76 19.04
CA VAL A 161 -12.03 -7.93 17.61
C VAL A 161 -12.65 -6.63 17.08
N LEU A 162 -12.01 -6.02 16.09
CA LEU A 162 -12.44 -4.77 15.47
C LEU A 162 -12.46 -4.88 13.94
N PRO A 163 -13.25 -4.03 13.25
CA PRO A 163 -13.08 -3.80 11.82
C PRO A 163 -11.66 -3.34 11.52
N ALA A 164 -11.12 -3.81 10.39
CA ALA A 164 -9.80 -3.44 9.90
C ALA A 164 -9.92 -2.71 8.56
N ALA A 165 -9.10 -1.70 8.36
CA ALA A 165 -8.90 -1.05 7.09
C ALA A 165 -7.39 -0.84 6.87
N HIS A 166 -6.97 -0.93 5.63
CA HIS A 166 -5.58 -0.81 5.21
C HIS A 166 -5.56 -0.01 3.91
N THR A 167 -4.70 1.01 3.82
CA THR A 167 -4.42 1.69 2.56
C THR A 167 -2.93 1.80 2.42
N THR A 168 -2.40 1.66 1.21
CA THR A 168 -0.98 1.88 0.99
C THR A 168 -0.74 2.67 -0.28
N ILE A 169 0.32 3.48 -0.22
CA ILE A 169 0.90 4.17 -1.37
C ILE A 169 2.37 3.79 -1.44
N GLY A 170 2.92 3.67 -2.65
CA GLY A 170 4.28 3.19 -2.77
C GLY A 170 4.86 3.22 -4.17
N VAL A 171 5.99 2.53 -4.29
CA VAL A 171 6.70 2.33 -5.55
C VAL A 171 6.92 0.84 -5.81
N ALA A 172 6.91 0.45 -7.08
CA ALA A 172 7.19 -0.89 -7.56
C ALA A 172 8.46 -0.88 -8.43
N PHE A 173 9.27 -1.93 -8.33
CA PHE A 173 10.57 -2.05 -9.00
C PHE A 173 11.03 -3.50 -9.17
#